data_AF-A0A379TA49-F1
#
_entry.id   AF-A0A379TA49-F1
#
_cell.length_a   1.000
_cell.length_b   1.000
_cell.length_c   1.000
_cell.angle_alpha   90.00
_cell.angle_beta   90.00
_cell.angle_gamma   90.00
#
_symmetry.space_group_name_H-M   'P 1'
#
loop_
_entity.id
_entity.type
_entity.pdbx_description
1 polymer ?
#
loop_
_entity_poly.entity_id
_entity_poly.type
_entity_poly.pdbx_seq_one_letter_code
_entity_poly.pdbx_strand_id
1 'polypeptide(L)'
;MDASDYPHNLTAGIEQLRWQLQGADLPAQGIEGQGQFQAQWQEAQKRLSFNYLNLTANDSSLTGHVQVTMAERPEWQIDLQSARLNLDNLLPHHNTVAQTNGAASQVQNTLPLTRPVIAARVDAPPYQGLQSFTAAISLRADSVRWRGMDFTQVSTEDD
;
A
#
# COMPACT_ATOMS: atom_id res chain seq x y z
N MET A 1 25.98 -4.63 -1.97
CA MET A 1 25.60 -4.85 -3.37
C MET A 1 26.47 -5.95 -3.90
N ASP A 2 25.88 -7.00 -4.47
CA ASP A 2 26.61 -8.03 -5.20
C ASP A 2 26.27 -7.87 -6.68
N ALA A 3 27.29 -7.55 -7.49
CA ALA A 3 27.19 -7.29 -8.93
C ALA A 3 28.04 -8.30 -9.74
N SER A 4 28.39 -9.44 -9.14
CA SER A 4 29.34 -10.39 -9.71
C SER A 4 28.85 -11.07 -11.01
N ASP A 5 27.55 -11.01 -11.31
CA ASP A 5 26.91 -11.55 -12.54
C ASP A 5 26.11 -10.47 -13.29
N TYR A 6 26.57 -9.23 -13.25
CA TYR A 6 26.03 -8.19 -14.10
C TYR A 6 26.32 -8.51 -15.58
N PRO A 7 25.35 -8.37 -16.51
CA PRO A 7 24.06 -7.69 -16.37
C PRO A 7 22.86 -8.60 -16.03
N HIS A 8 23.07 -9.89 -15.77
CA HIS A 8 21.98 -10.87 -15.69
C HIS A 8 21.23 -10.85 -14.35
N ASN A 9 21.94 -10.61 -13.24
CA ASN A 9 21.36 -10.61 -11.90
C ASN A 9 21.96 -9.50 -11.04
N LEU A 10 21.10 -8.70 -10.40
CA LEU A 10 21.48 -7.64 -9.47
C LEU A 10 20.76 -7.86 -8.14
N THR A 11 21.51 -7.95 -7.05
CA THR A 11 20.95 -8.11 -5.70
C THR A 11 21.35 -6.94 -4.77
N ALA A 12 20.38 -6.38 -4.07
CA ALA A 12 20.57 -5.31 -3.10
C ALA A 12 19.82 -5.63 -1.80
N GLY A 13 20.53 -5.63 -0.67
CA GLY A 13 19.93 -5.72 0.66
C GLY A 13 19.67 -4.33 1.24
N ILE A 14 18.45 -4.11 1.72
CA ILE A 14 18.06 -2.96 2.54
C ILE A 14 17.90 -3.48 3.96
N GLU A 15 18.84 -3.14 4.83
CA GLU A 15 18.85 -3.60 6.23
C GLU A 15 18.09 -2.63 7.14
N GLN A 16 17.99 -1.37 6.76
CA GLN A 16 17.28 -0.36 7.53
C GLN A 16 16.61 0.67 6.62
N LEU A 17 15.30 0.53 6.49
CA LEU A 17 14.40 1.52 5.91
C LEU A 17 13.56 2.10 7.04
N ARG A 18 13.35 3.42 7.04
CA ARG A 18 12.40 4.09 7.94
C ARG A 18 11.55 5.04 7.10
N TRP A 19 10.26 5.10 7.38
CA TRP A 19 9.33 5.97 6.65
C TRP A 19 8.31 6.59 7.60
N GLN A 20 7.81 7.74 7.18
CA GLN A 20 6.69 8.43 7.79
C GLN A 20 5.83 9.00 6.68
N LEU A 21 4.53 8.69 6.71
CA LEU A 21 3.54 9.12 5.73
C LEU A 21 2.47 9.94 6.43
N GLN A 22 2.14 11.10 5.86
CA GLN A 22 1.11 12.01 6.34
C GLN A 22 0.36 12.58 5.12
N GLY A 23 -0.97 12.70 5.22
CA GLY A 23 -1.78 13.15 4.08
C GLY A 23 -3.27 13.05 4.33
N ALA A 24 -4.05 13.57 3.38
CA ALA A 24 -5.52 13.67 3.48
C ALA A 24 -6.24 12.30 3.50
N ASP A 25 -5.62 11.26 2.95
CA ASP A 25 -6.17 9.90 2.86
C ASP A 25 -5.47 8.89 3.79
N LEU A 26 -4.81 9.40 4.82
CA LEU A 26 -4.16 8.59 5.85
C LEU A 26 -4.83 8.82 7.22
N PRO A 27 -4.66 7.90 8.18
CA PRO A 27 -5.08 8.16 9.56
C PRO A 27 -4.52 9.49 10.07
N ALA A 28 -5.24 10.17 10.97
CA ALA A 28 -4.85 11.50 11.47
C ALA A 28 -3.47 11.49 12.14
N GLN A 29 -3.08 10.37 12.75
CA GLN A 29 -1.76 10.14 13.33
C GLN A 29 -0.65 9.85 12.29
N GLY A 30 -1.00 9.71 11.02
CA GLY A 30 -0.11 9.26 9.95
C GLY A 30 0.22 7.77 10.03
N ILE A 31 1.19 7.35 9.21
CA ILE A 31 1.77 6.01 9.25
C ILE A 31 3.27 6.13 9.37
N GLU A 32 3.81 5.64 10.48
CA GLU A 32 5.25 5.51 10.70
C GLU A 32 5.65 4.05 10.63
N GLY A 33 6.82 3.79 10.06
CA GLY A 33 7.27 2.42 9.91
C GLY A 33 8.76 2.28 9.68
N GLN A 34 9.18 1.03 9.71
CA GLN A 34 10.55 0.64 9.44
C GLN A 34 10.58 -0.76 8.88
N GLY A 35 11.67 -1.11 8.23
CA GLY A 35 11.79 -2.46 7.71
C GLY A 35 13.08 -2.74 6.98
N GLN A 36 13.13 -3.97 6.49
CA GLN A 36 14.25 -4.53 5.76
C GLN A 36 13.73 -5.50 4.71
N PHE A 37 14.49 -5.67 3.64
CA PHE A 37 14.22 -6.62 2.57
C PHE A 37 15.44 -6.77 1.67
N GLN A 38 15.43 -7.79 0.82
CA GLN A 38 16.38 -7.94 -0.27
C GLN A 38 15.66 -7.77 -1.60
N ALA A 39 16.07 -6.81 -2.41
CA ALA A 39 15.64 -6.68 -3.79
C ALA A 39 16.55 -7.48 -4.72
N GLN A 40 15.97 -8.15 -5.71
CA GLN A 40 16.67 -8.86 -6.76
C GLN A 40 16.06 -8.54 -8.11
N TRP A 41 16.88 -8.08 -9.06
CA TRP A 41 16.52 -7.93 -10.46
C TRP A 41 17.14 -9.05 -11.30
N GLN A 42 16.31 -9.73 -12.07
CA GLN A 42 16.72 -10.77 -13.02
C GLN A 42 16.36 -10.31 -14.44
N GLU A 43 17.37 -9.91 -15.21
CA GLU A 43 17.19 -9.24 -16.50
C GLU A 43 16.58 -10.17 -17.56
N ALA A 44 16.99 -11.44 -17.60
CA ALA A 44 16.53 -12.41 -18.58
C ALA A 44 15.02 -12.70 -18.44
N GLN A 45 14.50 -12.64 -17.23
CA GLN A 45 13.08 -12.86 -16.90
C GLN A 45 12.31 -11.54 -16.76
N LYS A 46 13.00 -10.39 -16.83
CA LYS A 46 12.43 -9.06 -16.53
C LYS A 46 11.69 -9.05 -15.20
N ARG A 47 12.30 -9.65 -14.19
CA ARG A 47 11.67 -9.95 -12.90
C ARG A 47 12.32 -9.19 -11.78
N LEU A 48 11.50 -8.51 -10.99
CA LEU A 48 11.88 -7.86 -9.74
C LEU A 48 11.26 -8.62 -8.57
N SER A 49 12.10 -9.07 -7.64
CA SER A 49 11.70 -9.78 -6.43
C SER A 49 12.14 -9.02 -5.19
N PHE A 50 11.28 -8.97 -4.18
CA PHE A 50 11.52 -8.47 -2.84
C PHE A 50 11.39 -9.64 -1.87
N ASN A 51 12.52 -10.15 -1.40
CA ASN A 51 12.63 -11.30 -0.52
C ASN A 51 12.87 -10.86 0.92
N TYR A 52 12.52 -11.73 1.86
CA TYR A 52 12.74 -11.51 3.29
C TYR A 52 12.18 -10.17 3.78
N LEU A 53 11.00 -9.78 3.26
CA LEU A 53 10.32 -8.59 3.73
C LEU A 53 10.09 -8.74 5.23
N ASN A 54 10.48 -7.73 5.98
CA ASN A 54 10.11 -7.56 7.36
C ASN A 54 9.87 -6.07 7.59
N LEU A 55 8.60 -5.70 7.65
CA LEU A 55 8.12 -4.34 7.69
C LEU A 55 7.24 -4.17 8.94
N THR A 56 7.31 -3.00 9.54
CA THR A 56 6.39 -2.55 10.57
C THR A 56 5.74 -1.25 10.13
N ALA A 57 4.46 -1.09 10.41
CA ALA A 57 3.73 0.14 10.18
C ALA A 57 2.79 0.39 11.35
N ASN A 58 3.02 1.45 12.11
CA ASN A 58 2.36 1.74 13.38
C ASN A 58 2.42 0.51 14.30
N ASP A 59 1.27 -0.08 14.66
CA ASP A 59 1.17 -1.29 15.47
C ASP A 59 0.92 -2.57 14.65
N SER A 60 1.29 -2.54 13.37
CA SER A 60 1.21 -3.67 12.45
C SER A 60 2.59 -4.17 12.03
N SER A 61 2.67 -5.46 11.73
CA SER A 61 3.88 -6.09 11.17
C SER A 61 3.54 -6.90 9.93
N LEU A 62 4.45 -6.96 8.98
CA LEU A 62 4.26 -7.68 7.73
C LEU A 62 5.58 -8.32 7.32
N THR A 63 5.54 -9.61 7.02
CA THR A 63 6.70 -10.35 6.50
C THR A 63 6.30 -11.15 5.27
N GLY A 64 7.27 -11.53 4.43
CA GLY A 64 6.98 -12.38 3.27
C GLY A 64 7.84 -12.04 2.05
N HIS A 65 7.25 -12.18 0.87
CA HIS A 65 7.89 -11.87 -0.39
C HIS A 65 6.92 -11.28 -1.40
N VAL A 66 7.46 -10.46 -2.30
CA VAL A 66 6.72 -9.86 -3.42
C VAL A 66 7.54 -10.05 -4.68
N GLN A 67 6.89 -10.41 -5.78
CA GLN A 67 7.53 -10.53 -7.07
C GLN A 67 6.66 -9.90 -8.14
N VAL A 68 7.30 -9.24 -9.10
CA VAL A 68 6.66 -8.76 -10.31
C VAL A 68 7.47 -9.19 -11.53
N THR A 69 6.78 -9.77 -12.51
CA THR A 69 7.33 -10.04 -13.84
C THR A 69 6.85 -8.95 -14.79
N MET A 70 7.77 -8.19 -15.37
CA MET A 70 7.49 -7.09 -16.28
C MET A 70 7.28 -7.64 -17.70
N ALA A 71 6.06 -8.12 -17.96
CA ALA A 71 5.58 -8.47 -19.30
C ALA A 71 4.67 -7.36 -19.85
N GLU A 72 4.08 -7.55 -21.04
CA GLU A 72 3.08 -6.64 -21.63
C GLU A 72 1.92 -6.38 -20.67
N ARG A 73 1.52 -7.41 -19.91
CA ARG A 73 0.65 -7.32 -18.74
C ARG A 73 1.48 -7.72 -17.51
N PRO A 74 1.80 -6.80 -16.58
CA PRO A 74 2.57 -7.14 -15.39
C PRO A 74 1.88 -8.21 -14.55
N GLU A 75 2.67 -9.20 -14.12
CA GLU A 75 2.21 -10.29 -13.26
C GLU A 75 2.79 -10.10 -11.86
N TRP A 76 1.92 -9.93 -10.88
CA TRP A 76 2.26 -9.75 -9.48
C TRP A 76 2.01 -11.04 -8.70
N GLN A 77 2.95 -11.38 -7.83
CA GLN A 77 2.83 -12.45 -6.85
C GLN A 77 3.18 -11.88 -5.50
N ILE A 78 2.23 -11.93 -4.57
CA ILE A 78 2.34 -11.33 -3.25
C ILE A 78 1.97 -12.40 -2.24
N ASP A 79 2.92 -12.82 -1.40
CA ASP A 79 2.66 -13.73 -0.28
C ASP A 79 3.18 -13.07 0.99
N LEU A 80 2.24 -12.72 1.84
CA LEU A 80 2.48 -11.93 3.03
C LEU A 80 1.85 -12.61 4.25
N GLN A 81 2.54 -12.48 5.37
CA GLN A 81 2.07 -12.91 6.66
C GLN A 81 2.23 -11.80 7.69
N SER A 82 1.31 -11.74 8.65
CA SER A 82 1.28 -10.74 9.71
C SER A 82 0.96 -11.38 11.05
N ALA A 83 1.77 -11.12 12.08
CA ALA A 83 1.38 -11.49 13.45
C ALA A 83 0.23 -10.61 13.95
N ARG A 84 0.23 -9.33 13.53
CA ARG A 84 -0.79 -8.35 13.86
C ARG A 84 -0.94 -7.35 12.73
N LEU A 85 -2.15 -7.23 12.21
CA LEU A 85 -2.54 -6.27 11.19
C LEU A 85 -3.65 -5.37 11.74
N ASN A 86 -3.29 -4.18 12.21
CA ASN A 86 -4.26 -3.21 12.69
C ASN A 86 -4.66 -2.24 11.58
N LEU A 87 -5.75 -2.56 10.89
CA LEU A 87 -6.28 -1.76 9.80
C LEU A 87 -6.84 -0.41 10.29
N ASP A 88 -7.22 -0.27 11.57
CA ASP A 88 -7.67 1.02 12.13
C ASP A 88 -6.57 2.07 12.16
N ASN A 89 -5.31 1.62 12.21
CA ASN A 89 -4.15 2.49 12.23
C ASN A 89 -3.43 2.54 10.88
N LEU A 90 -3.94 1.86 9.86
CA LEU A 90 -3.35 1.83 8.52
C LEU A 90 -4.28 2.42 7.45
N LEU A 91 -5.59 2.37 7.66
CA LEU A 91 -6.58 2.85 6.70
C LEU A 91 -7.29 4.09 7.23
N PRO A 92 -7.61 5.07 6.37
CA PRO A 92 -8.40 6.22 6.76
C PRO A 92 -9.80 5.78 7.20
N HIS A 93 -10.29 6.35 8.30
CA HIS A 93 -11.65 6.12 8.76
C HIS A 93 -12.60 6.95 7.89
N HIS A 94 -13.11 6.36 6.83
CA HIS A 94 -14.24 6.96 6.10
C HIS A 94 -15.50 6.72 6.94
N ASN A 95 -15.87 7.68 7.79
CA ASN A 95 -17.22 7.71 8.34
C ASN A 95 -18.18 8.13 7.22
N THR A 96 -18.52 7.21 6.30
CA THR A 96 -19.69 7.37 5.44
C THR A 96 -20.95 7.11 6.26
N VAL A 97 -21.32 8.08 7.09
CA VAL A 97 -22.73 8.25 7.43
C VAL A 97 -23.37 8.79 6.16
N ALA A 98 -24.02 7.92 5.39
CA ALA A 98 -24.94 8.35 4.36
C ALA A 98 -26.03 9.20 5.03
N GLN A 99 -25.91 10.53 4.95
CA GLN A 99 -27.01 11.43 5.30
C GLN A 99 -28.08 11.29 4.22
N THR A 100 -28.99 10.33 4.41
CA THR A 100 -30.25 10.29 3.66
C THR A 100 -31.36 10.93 4.48
N ASN A 101 -31.66 12.17 4.10
CA ASN A 101 -32.96 12.86 4.05
C ASN A 101 -33.65 13.37 5.35
N GLY A 102 -33.93 14.69 5.37
CA GLY A 102 -35.17 15.21 5.95
C GLY A 102 -35.18 16.59 6.65
N ALA A 103 -35.15 17.67 5.85
CA ALA A 103 -35.80 18.99 6.06
C ALA A 103 -35.47 19.94 7.25
N ALA A 104 -34.98 21.13 6.83
CA ALA A 104 -35.30 22.50 7.26
C ALA A 104 -34.74 23.09 8.56
N SER A 105 -33.81 24.05 8.40
CA SER A 105 -33.97 25.46 8.84
C SER A 105 -32.84 26.35 8.30
N GLN A 106 -33.20 27.44 7.62
CA GLN A 106 -32.28 28.46 7.11
C GLN A 106 -31.78 29.38 8.24
N VAL A 107 -30.47 29.62 8.32
CA VAL A 107 -29.89 30.88 8.86
C VAL A 107 -28.55 31.21 8.17
N GLN A 108 -28.60 32.22 7.30
CA GLN A 108 -27.65 33.33 7.10
C GLN A 108 -26.13 33.09 6.96
N ASN A 109 -25.69 33.11 5.69
CA ASN A 109 -24.62 33.97 5.13
C ASN A 109 -23.23 34.02 5.80
N THR A 110 -22.32 33.15 5.37
CA THR A 110 -20.99 33.57 4.86
C THR A 110 -20.61 32.64 3.71
N LEU A 111 -20.42 33.19 2.50
CA LEU A 111 -19.81 32.47 1.38
C LEU A 111 -18.36 32.13 1.79
N PRO A 112 -17.94 30.86 1.91
CA PRO A 112 -16.52 30.59 1.95
C PRO A 112 -15.95 30.99 0.59
N LEU A 113 -15.05 31.97 0.58
CA LEU A 113 -14.23 32.26 -0.60
C LEU A 113 -13.56 30.95 -1.02
N THR A 114 -14.08 30.30 -2.05
CA THR A 114 -13.40 29.23 -2.77
C THR A 114 -12.12 29.84 -3.32
N ARG A 115 -10.99 29.56 -2.67
CA ARG A 115 -9.69 29.84 -3.28
C ARG A 115 -9.60 29.01 -4.55
N PRO A 116 -9.19 29.61 -5.68
CA PRO A 116 -8.94 28.84 -6.89
C PRO A 116 -7.78 27.88 -6.61
N VAL A 117 -8.06 26.58 -6.69
CA VAL A 117 -7.01 25.56 -6.75
C VAL A 117 -6.52 25.53 -8.19
N ILE A 118 -5.36 26.13 -8.46
CA ILE A 118 -4.65 25.88 -9.72
C ILE A 118 -4.00 24.51 -9.57
N ALA A 119 -4.75 23.45 -9.87
CA ALA A 119 -4.12 22.19 -10.23
C ALA A 119 -3.42 22.44 -11.56
N ALA A 120 -2.10 22.60 -11.55
CA ALA A 120 -1.34 22.40 -12.76
C ALA A 120 -1.68 20.99 -13.24
N ARG A 121 -2.40 20.89 -14.37
CA ARG A 121 -2.52 19.63 -15.08
C ARG A 121 -1.11 19.31 -15.55
N VAL A 122 -0.35 18.61 -14.72
CA VAL A 122 0.71 17.76 -15.25
C VAL A 122 -0.07 16.80 -16.15
N ASP A 123 0.14 16.88 -17.45
CA ASP A 123 -0.25 15.81 -18.36
C ASP A 123 0.43 14.55 -17.82
N ALA A 124 -0.29 13.85 -16.96
CA ALA A 124 0.13 12.56 -16.47
C ALA A 124 0.20 11.70 -17.74
N PRO A 125 1.37 11.13 -18.07
CA PRO A 125 1.46 10.26 -19.22
C PRO A 125 0.37 9.19 -19.06
N PRO A 126 -0.35 8.81 -20.12
CA PRO A 126 -1.40 7.83 -20.02
C PRO A 126 -0.78 6.54 -19.50
N TYR A 127 -0.99 6.24 -18.22
CA TYR A 127 -0.51 5.02 -17.56
C TYR A 127 -1.34 3.82 -18.03
N GLN A 128 -1.44 3.61 -19.34
CA GLN A 128 -2.18 2.51 -19.95
C GLN A 128 -1.58 1.15 -19.57
N GLY A 129 -0.27 1.08 -19.32
CA GLY A 129 0.40 -0.11 -18.78
C GLY A 129 0.01 -0.47 -17.33
N LEU A 130 -0.68 0.42 -16.59
CA LEU A 130 -1.21 0.13 -15.25
C LEU A 130 -2.71 -0.26 -15.28
N GLN A 131 -3.36 -0.22 -16.45
CA GLN A 131 -4.80 -0.53 -16.56
C GLN A 131 -5.07 -2.03 -16.62
N SER A 132 -4.05 -2.85 -16.92
CA SER A 132 -4.15 -4.29 -16.93
C SER A 132 -2.93 -4.89 -16.24
N PHE A 133 -3.16 -5.60 -15.14
CA PHE A 133 -2.19 -6.46 -14.48
C PHE A 133 -2.91 -7.74 -14.06
N THR A 134 -2.15 -8.77 -13.73
CA THR A 134 -2.64 -9.97 -13.03
C THR A 134 -1.96 -10.00 -11.67
N ALA A 135 -2.69 -10.32 -10.61
CA ALA A 135 -2.13 -10.37 -9.26
C ALA A 135 -2.63 -11.60 -8.53
N ALA A 136 -1.72 -12.48 -8.15
CA ALA A 136 -1.99 -13.51 -7.16
C ALA A 136 -1.58 -12.97 -5.79
N ILE A 137 -2.53 -12.87 -4.87
CA ILE A 137 -2.30 -12.28 -3.54
C ILE A 137 -2.71 -13.30 -2.48
N SER A 138 -1.75 -13.74 -1.66
CA SER A 138 -1.98 -14.48 -0.43
C SER A 138 -1.59 -13.62 0.76
N LEU A 139 -2.54 -13.40 1.67
CA LEU A 139 -2.28 -12.68 2.93
C LEU A 139 -2.81 -13.50 4.09
N ARG A 140 -1.95 -13.79 5.06
CA ARG A 140 -2.31 -14.46 6.31
C ARG A 140 -2.02 -13.56 7.51
N ALA A 141 -2.94 -13.49 8.45
CA ALA A 141 -2.78 -12.69 9.65
C ALA A 141 -3.23 -13.46 10.89
N ASP A 142 -2.35 -13.59 11.88
CA ASP A 142 -2.70 -14.23 13.16
C ASP A 142 -3.76 -13.42 13.90
N SER A 143 -3.66 -12.09 13.82
CA SER A 143 -4.68 -11.16 14.32
C SER A 143 -4.88 -9.98 13.38
N VAL A 144 -6.14 -9.60 13.17
CA VAL A 144 -6.54 -8.40 12.42
C VAL A 144 -7.44 -7.54 13.31
N ARG A 145 -7.15 -6.25 13.42
CA ARG A 145 -8.07 -5.28 14.04
C ARG A 145 -8.71 -4.40 12.99
N TRP A 146 -10.03 -4.34 12.98
CA TRP A 146 -10.82 -3.50 12.08
C TRP A 146 -12.07 -2.96 12.76
N ARG A 147 -12.23 -1.65 12.70
CA ARG A 147 -13.29 -0.85 13.32
C ARG A 147 -13.50 -1.21 14.80
N GLY A 148 -12.39 -1.36 15.53
CA GLY A 148 -12.37 -1.76 16.93
C GLY A 148 -12.69 -3.24 17.20
N MET A 149 -12.96 -4.05 16.17
CA MET A 149 -13.17 -5.48 16.29
C MET A 149 -11.87 -6.23 16.04
N ASP A 150 -11.63 -7.28 16.83
CA ASP A 150 -10.48 -8.17 16.67
C ASP A 150 -10.91 -9.49 16.02
N PHE A 151 -10.19 -9.87 14.98
CA PHE A 151 -10.33 -11.14 14.26
C PHE A 151 -9.04 -11.93 14.42
N THR A 152 -9.15 -13.26 14.50
CA THR A 152 -8.00 -14.15 14.65
C THR A 152 -7.92 -15.10 13.47
N GLN A 153 -6.70 -15.42 13.03
CA GLN A 153 -6.42 -16.38 11.95
C GLN A 153 -7.16 -16.04 10.64
N VAL A 154 -6.96 -14.83 10.14
CA VAL A 154 -7.56 -14.35 8.89
C VAL A 154 -6.65 -14.74 7.72
N SER A 155 -7.23 -15.27 6.65
CA SER A 155 -6.50 -15.53 5.40
C SER A 155 -7.32 -15.07 4.20
N THR A 156 -6.67 -14.47 3.22
CA THR A 156 -7.26 -14.09 1.94
C THR A 156 -6.39 -14.56 0.80
N GLU A 157 -7.01 -15.07 -0.25
CA GLU A 157 -6.36 -15.48 -1.50
C GLU A 157 -7.16 -14.93 -2.69
N ASP A 158 -6.46 -14.33 -3.65
CA ASP A 158 -7.00 -13.79 -4.90
C ASP A 158 -6.17 -14.36 -6.08
N ASP A 159 -6.85 -14.75 -7.16
CA ASP A 159 -6.29 -15.39 -8.38
C ASP A 159 -6.68 -14.61 -9.64
#